data_AF-A0A8S2SUW1-F1
#
_entry.id   AF-A0A8S2SUW1-F1
#
_cell.length_a   1.000
_cell.length_b   1.000
_cell.length_c   1.000
_cell.angle_alpha   90.00
_cell.angle_beta   90.00
_cell.angle_gamma   90.00
#
_symmetry.space_group_name_H-M   'P 1'
#
loop_
_entity.id
_entity.type
_entity.pdbx_description
1 polymer ?
#
loop_
_entity_poly.entity_id
_entity_poly.type
_entity_poly.pdbx_seq_one_letter_code
_entity_poly.pdbx_strand_id
1 'polypeptide(L)'
;IDVKVTSEAVLENAELNVADRDNAAQMKTFKLTYPTALSGNVEVDYHQKLTLKFQVKAKQTDEFLRVQQAFLRLTNKKSNKEVIYLAEAATG
;
A
#
# COMPACT_ATOMS: atom_id res chain seq x y z
N ILE A 1 22.02 -19.30 -10.83
CA ILE A 1 20.93 -19.07 -9.85
C ILE A 1 19.69 -18.89 -10.68
N ASP A 2 18.92 -19.97 -10.86
CA ASP A 2 17.71 -19.97 -11.68
C ASP A 2 16.59 -19.37 -10.82
N VAL A 3 16.40 -18.05 -10.90
CA VAL A 3 15.26 -17.40 -10.26
C VAL A 3 14.05 -17.77 -11.11
N LYS A 4 13.43 -18.90 -10.78
CA LYS A 4 12.20 -19.38 -11.40
C LYS A 4 11.08 -18.41 -11.03
N VAL A 5 10.95 -17.31 -11.77
CA VAL A 5 9.85 -16.34 -11.61
C VAL A 5 8.58 -17.06 -12.07
N THR A 6 7.89 -17.70 -11.12
CA THR A 6 6.80 -18.64 -11.42
C THR A 6 5.42 -17.97 -11.39
N SER A 7 5.30 -16.70 -11.01
CA SER A 7 4.02 -15.99 -11.03
C SER A 7 4.22 -14.48 -11.10
N GLU A 8 3.57 -13.83 -12.07
CA GLU A 8 3.40 -12.37 -12.07
C GLU A 8 2.35 -12.01 -11.03
N ALA A 9 2.73 -11.21 -10.03
CA ALA A 9 1.80 -10.68 -9.04
C ALA A 9 1.26 -9.32 -9.50
N VAL A 10 -0.05 -9.13 -9.37
CA VAL A 10 -0.76 -7.89 -9.69
C VAL A 10 -1.34 -7.32 -8.40
N LEU A 11 -1.19 -6.00 -8.24
CA LEU A 11 -1.79 -5.26 -7.14
C LEU A 11 -3.23 -4.91 -7.52
N GLU A 12 -4.20 -5.36 -6.73
CA GLU A 12 -5.63 -5.05 -6.90
C GLU A 12 -6.16 -4.31 -5.67
N ASN A 13 -7.15 -3.44 -5.87
CA ASN A 13 -7.85 -2.72 -4.79
C ASN A 13 -6.89 -2.04 -3.80
N ALA A 14 -5.83 -1.42 -4.30
CA ALA A 14 -4.94 -0.64 -3.47
C ALA A 14 -5.57 0.71 -3.15
N GLU A 15 -5.82 0.95 -1.87
CA GLU A 15 -6.52 2.12 -1.35
C GLU A 15 -5.77 2.69 -0.16
N LEU A 16 -5.44 3.97 -0.25
CA LEU A 16 -4.81 4.74 0.81
C LEU A 16 -5.86 5.62 1.46
N ASN A 17 -6.14 5.39 2.73
CA ASN A 17 -7.15 6.10 3.50
C ASN A 17 -6.48 7.02 4.49
N VAL A 18 -6.88 8.29 4.51
CA VAL A 18 -6.51 9.27 5.52
C VAL A 18 -7.77 9.59 6.30
N ALA A 19 -7.80 9.24 7.59
CA ALA A 19 -8.94 9.51 8.46
C ALA A 19 -8.49 10.32 9.67
N ASP A 20 -9.29 11.31 10.06
CA ASP A 20 -9.06 12.02 11.31
C ASP A 20 -9.29 11.10 12.52
N ARG A 21 -8.45 11.21 13.54
CA ARG A 21 -8.46 10.36 14.74
C ARG A 21 -9.72 10.58 15.57
N ASP A 22 -10.25 11.80 15.58
CA ASP A 22 -11.40 12.20 16.37
C ASP A 22 -12.69 12.22 15.54
N ASN A 23 -12.58 12.36 14.21
CA ASN A 23 -13.73 12.37 13.30
C ASN A 23 -13.57 11.41 12.10
N ALA A 24 -14.06 10.19 12.26
CA ALA A 24 -14.12 9.19 11.17
C ALA A 24 -14.95 9.65 9.94
N ALA A 25 -15.77 10.71 10.07
CA ALA A 25 -16.59 11.25 8.99
C ALA A 25 -15.77 11.99 7.91
N GLN A 26 -14.56 12.48 8.22
CA GLN A 26 -13.66 13.10 7.24
C GLN A 26 -12.57 12.11 6.83
N MET A 27 -12.98 11.00 6.20
CA MET A 27 -12.06 10.06 5.58
C MET A 27 -11.84 10.43 4.11
N LYS A 28 -10.57 10.65 3.72
CA LYS A 28 -10.16 10.78 2.33
C LYS A 28 -9.60 9.45 1.84
N THR A 29 -10.25 8.85 0.85
CA THR A 29 -9.78 7.60 0.21
C THR A 29 -9.14 7.93 -1.13
N PHE A 30 -7.91 7.45 -1.32
CA PHE A 30 -7.14 7.59 -2.54
C PHE A 30 -6.92 6.21 -3.15
N LYS A 31 -7.46 5.99 -4.35
CA LYS A 31 -7.24 4.74 -5.10
C LYS A 31 -5.87 4.77 -5.76
N LEU A 32 -5.09 3.71 -5.57
CA LEU A 32 -3.77 3.50 -6.13
C LEU A 32 -3.89 2.45 -7.25
N THR A 33 -3.45 2.82 -8.45
CA THR A 33 -3.50 1.91 -9.61
C THR A 33 -2.08 1.63 -10.08
N TYR A 34 -1.55 0.44 -9.81
CA TYR A 34 -0.25 0.04 -10.37
C TYR A 34 -0.33 -0.05 -11.90
N PRO A 35 0.69 0.40 -12.67
CA PRO A 35 1.99 0.95 -12.25
C PRO A 35 2.01 2.48 -12.02
N THR A 36 0.86 3.13 -12.07
CA THR A 36 0.72 4.58 -11.96
C THR A 36 0.88 5.04 -10.50
N ALA A 37 1.67 6.08 -10.28
CA ALA A 37 1.75 6.74 -8.99
C ALA A 37 0.47 7.54 -8.71
N LEU A 38 0.14 7.74 -7.42
CA LEU A 38 -0.98 8.60 -7.06
C LEU A 38 -0.79 10.01 -7.62
N SER A 39 -1.79 10.50 -8.35
CA SER A 39 -1.83 11.88 -8.87
C SER A 39 -2.15 12.85 -7.74
N GLY A 40 -1.15 13.22 -6.95
CA GLY A 40 -1.28 14.27 -5.93
C GLY A 40 -0.41 14.05 -4.70
N ASN A 41 -0.30 15.10 -3.90
CA ASN A 41 0.29 15.04 -2.57
C ASN A 41 -0.79 14.63 -1.56
N VAL A 42 -0.48 13.66 -0.72
CA VAL A 42 -1.33 13.31 0.42
C VAL A 42 -0.79 14.04 1.64
N GLU A 43 -1.54 15.00 2.12
CA GLU A 43 -1.26 15.69 3.37
C GLU A 43 -1.79 14.82 4.53
N VAL A 44 -0.90 14.47 5.44
CA VAL A 44 -1.20 13.72 6.65
C VAL A 44 -0.59 14.51 7.81
N ASP A 45 -1.41 14.90 8.78
CA ASP A 45 -0.96 15.58 9.99
C ASP A 45 -0.97 14.64 11.22
N TYR A 46 -0.74 15.20 12.42
CA TYR A 46 -0.70 14.44 13.67
C TYR A 46 -2.08 13.92 14.13
N HIS A 47 -3.17 14.58 13.74
CA HIS A 47 -4.53 14.15 14.06
C HIS A 47 -5.06 13.15 13.02
N GLN A 48 -4.40 13.03 11.87
CA GLN A 48 -4.79 12.12 10.81
C GLN A 48 -4.04 10.77 10.88
N LYS A 49 -4.79 9.69 10.72
CA LYS A 49 -4.28 8.33 10.57
C LYS A 49 -4.26 7.93 9.11
N LEU A 50 -3.08 7.51 8.64
CA LEU A 50 -2.88 6.92 7.33
C LEU A 50 -3.06 5.40 7.39
N THR A 51 -3.91 4.84 6.53
CA THR A 51 -4.17 3.39 6.42
C THR A 51 -4.07 2.96 4.96
N LEU A 52 -3.07 2.15 4.62
CA LEU A 52 -2.96 1.53 3.30
C LEU A 52 -3.60 0.14 3.33
N LYS A 53 -4.49 -0.13 2.39
CA LYS A 53 -5.03 -1.46 2.11
C LYS A 53 -4.69 -1.81 0.68
N PHE A 54 -4.30 -3.05 0.43
CA PHE A 54 -4.06 -3.55 -0.92
C PHE A 54 -4.27 -5.05 -0.93
N GLN A 55 -4.59 -5.58 -2.10
CA GLN A 55 -4.71 -7.01 -2.35
C GLN A 55 -3.69 -7.39 -3.42
N VAL A 56 -3.14 -8.59 -3.30
CA VAL A 56 -2.19 -9.14 -4.27
C VAL A 56 -2.83 -10.36 -4.91
N LYS A 57 -2.86 -10.41 -6.24
CA LYS A 57 -3.37 -11.53 -7.03
C LYS A 57 -2.32 -12.06 -7.99
N ALA A 58 -2.38 -13.34 -8.33
CA ALA A 58 -1.59 -13.91 -9.41
C ALA A 58 -2.23 -13.57 -10.75
N LYS A 59 -1.50 -12.97 -11.69
CA LYS A 59 -2.00 -12.65 -13.04
C LYS A 59 -2.44 -13.89 -13.82
N GLN A 60 -1.79 -15.02 -13.55
CA GLN A 60 -1.98 -16.27 -14.31
C GLN A 60 -3.17 -17.09 -13.81
N THR A 61 -3.43 -17.09 -12.51
CA THR A 61 -4.50 -17.90 -11.90
C THR A 61 -5.68 -17.07 -11.38
N ASP A 62 -5.55 -15.74 -11.35
CA ASP A 62 -6.48 -14.79 -10.73
C ASP A 62 -6.74 -15.07 -9.23
N GLU A 63 -5.91 -15.92 -8.61
CA GLU A 63 -6.01 -16.27 -7.21
C GLU A 63 -5.35 -15.21 -6.32
N PHE A 64 -5.94 -14.96 -5.16
CA PHE A 64 -5.35 -14.10 -4.13
C PHE A 64 -4.07 -14.73 -3.59
N LEU A 65 -2.96 -14.03 -3.77
CA LEU A 65 -1.66 -14.44 -3.27
C LEU A 65 -1.42 -13.84 -1.90
N ARG A 66 -1.16 -14.70 -0.90
CA ARG A 66 -0.51 -14.25 0.34
C ARG A 66 0.97 -14.04 0.07
N VAL A 67 1.37 -12.78 0.03
CA VAL A 67 2.78 -12.40 0.06
C VAL A 67 3.37 -12.76 1.41
N GLN A 68 4.55 -13.40 1.41
CA GLN A 68 5.29 -13.73 2.64
C GLN A 68 5.71 -12.47 3.39
N GLN A 69 6.13 -11.44 2.64
CA GLN A 69 6.54 -10.15 3.17
C GLN A 69 6.14 -9.05 2.19
N ALA A 70 5.57 -7.98 2.72
CA ALA A 70 5.35 -6.75 1.98
C ALA A 70 5.92 -5.59 2.79
N PHE A 71 6.58 -4.66 2.11
CA PHE A 71 7.26 -3.53 2.74
C PHE A 71 6.71 -2.22 2.17
N LEU A 72 6.38 -1.28 3.04
CA LEU A 72 6.05 0.10 2.66
C LEU A 72 7.27 0.96 2.93
N ARG A 73 7.88 1.50 1.87
CA ARG A 73 8.96 2.47 2.00
C ARG A 73 8.39 3.89 1.90
N LEU A 74 8.55 4.66 2.98
CA LEU A 74 8.27 6.08 3.03
C LEU A 74 9.58 6.85 2.97
N THR A 75 9.83 7.52 1.85
CA THR A 75 11.04 8.31 1.62
C THR A 75 10.72 9.80 1.81
N ASN A 76 11.39 10.45 2.76
CA ASN A 76 11.31 11.89 2.95
C ASN A 76 12.25 12.60 1.96
N LYS A 77 11.66 13.29 0.97
CA LYS A 77 12.41 13.99 -0.09
C LYS A 77 13.30 15.14 0.43
N LYS A 78 12.97 15.75 1.57
CA LYS A 78 13.74 16.88 2.12
C LYS A 78 14.96 16.42 2.91
N SER A 79 14.81 15.39 3.73
CA SER A 79 15.89 14.88 4.59
C SER A 79 16.63 13.67 4.01
N ASN A 80 16.19 13.14 2.85
CA ASN A 80 16.66 11.89 2.26
C ASN A 80 16.61 10.68 3.22
N LYS A 81 15.82 10.77 4.28
CA LYS A 81 15.60 9.68 5.22
C LYS A 81 14.50 8.76 4.69
N GLU A 82 14.71 7.47 4.84
CA GLU A 82 13.74 6.46 4.48
C GLU A 82 13.27 5.73 5.74
N VAL A 83 11.99 5.44 5.79
CA VAL A 83 11.40 4.58 6.82
C VAL A 83 10.72 3.43 6.10
N ILE A 84 11.05 2.21 6.51
CA ILE A 84 10.46 1.00 5.94
C ILE A 84 9.55 0.39 7.00
N TYR A 85 8.28 0.23 6.65
CA TYR A 85 7.30 -0.47 7.46
C TYR A 85 7.06 -1.85 6.87
N LEU A 86 6.93 -2.85 7.73
CA LEU A 86 6.46 -4.17 7.33
C LEU A 86 4.92 -4.13 7.28
N ALA A 87 4.34 -4.51 6.15
CA ALA A 87 2.90 -4.67 6.03
C ALA A 87 2.51 -6.01 6.69
N GLU A 88 1.58 -5.95 7.62
CA GLU A 88 0.98 -7.15 8.17
C GLU A 88 -0.04 -7.68 7.18
N ALA A 89 0.10 -8.96 6.79
CA ALA A 89 -0.93 -9.63 6.01
C ALA A 89 -2.17 -9.78 6.88
N ALA A 90 -3.35 -9.42 6.37
CA ALA A 90 -4.60 -9.71 7.07
C ALA A 90 -4.73 -11.24 7.25
N THR A 91 -4.53 -11.70 8.48
CA THR A 91 -4.81 -13.07 8.92
C THR A 91 -6.32 -13.18 9.10
N GLY A 92 -7.01 -13.41 7.98
CA GLY A 92 -8.41 -13.82 7.90
C GLY A 92 -8.51 -15.09 7.08
#